data_AF-A0A2R6FXL1-F1
#
_entry.id   AF-A0A2R6FXL1-F1
#
_cell.length_a   1.000
_cell.length_b   1.000
_cell.length_c   1.000
_cell.angle_alpha   90.00
_cell.angle_beta   90.00
_cell.angle_gamma   90.00
#
_symmetry.space_group_name_H-M   'P 1'
#
loop_
_entity.id
_entity.type
_entity.pdbx_description
1 polymer ?
#
loop_
_entity_poly.entity_id
_entity_poly.type
_entity_poly.pdbx_seq_one_letter_code
_entity_poly.pdbx_strand_id
1 'polypeptide(L)' 'MEFVLSVLALCTGILAGALFRFLGVPIPAPPNIPGLLGIVGIYLGFKLIEYLGVGIDLLDLVGL' A
#
# COMPACT_ATOMS: atom_id res chain seq x y z
N MET A 1 6.82 15.45 10.76
CA MET A 1 7.51 15.07 9.51
C MET A 1 6.64 14.14 8.64
N GLU A 2 5.95 13.15 9.22
CA GLU A 2 5.03 12.21 8.53
C GLU A 2 4.09 12.82 7.46
N PHE A 3 3.45 13.95 7.77
CA PHE A 3 2.55 14.61 6.82
C PHE A 3 3.27 15.04 5.53
N VAL A 4 4.49 15.57 5.65
CA VAL A 4 5.31 15.97 4.49
C VAL A 4 5.69 14.75 3.66
N LEU A 5 6.07 13.63 4.30
CA LEU A 5 6.35 12.38 3.59
C LEU A 5 5.11 11.86 2.85
N SER A 6 3.93 11.94 3.46
CA SER A 6 2.67 11.49 2.86
C SER A 6 2.32 12.30 1.60
N VAL A 7 2.49 13.63 1.65
CA VAL A 7 2.28 14.52 0.50
C VAL A 7 3.29 14.21 -0.60
N LEU A 8 4.57 14.04 -0.26
CA LEU A 8 5.61 13.69 -1.23
C LEU A 8 5.36 12.33 -1.88
N ALA A 9 4.92 11.33 -1.10
CA ALA A 9 4.56 10.00 -1.62
C ALA A 9 3.40 10.07 -2.61
N LEU A 10 2.34 10.85 -2.28
CA LEU A 10 1.22 11.09 -3.19
C LEU A 10 1.68 11.76 -4.49
N CYS A 11 2.46 12.84 -4.39
CA CYS A 11 3.01 13.54 -5.56
C CYS A 11 3.87 12.61 -6.42
N THR A 12 4.71 11.79 -5.79
CA THR A 12 5.56 10.81 -6.49
C THR A 12 4.70 9.80 -7.25
N GLY A 13 3.65 9.27 -6.62
CA GLY A 13 2.72 8.34 -7.28
C GLY A 13 1.99 8.95 -8.47
N ILE A 14 1.52 10.19 -8.34
CA ILE A 14 0.87 10.95 -9.43
C ILE A 14 1.84 11.15 -10.59
N LEU A 15 3.06 11.63 -10.31
CA LEU A 15 4.06 11.90 -11.34
C LEU A 15 4.53 10.62 -12.05
N ALA A 16 4.77 9.55 -11.30
CA ALA A 16 5.12 8.25 -11.88
C ALA A 16 3.98 7.75 -12.79
N GLY A 17 2.74 7.73 -12.31
CA GLY A 17 1.58 7.29 -13.10
C GLY A 17 1.38 8.12 -14.38
N ALA A 18 1.50 9.45 -14.27
CA ALA A 18 1.44 10.35 -15.41
C ALA A 18 2.57 10.07 -16.43
N LEU A 19 3.79 9.83 -15.96
CA LEU A 19 4.94 9.53 -16.80
C LEU A 19 4.76 8.20 -17.55
N PHE A 20 4.36 7.13 -16.87
CA PHE A 20 4.10 5.83 -17.52
C PHE A 20 3.00 5.94 -18.58
N ARG A 21 1.92 6.67 -18.28
CA ARG A 21 0.85 6.91 -19.25
C ARG A 21 1.31 7.76 -20.43
N PHE A 22 2.13 8.78 -20.18
CA PHE A 22 2.72 9.65 -21.21
C PHE A 22 3.64 8.87 -22.16
N LEU A 23 4.48 7.98 -21.61
CA LEU A 23 5.38 7.14 -22.39
C LEU A 23 4.68 5.94 -23.05
N GLY A 24 3.39 5.70 -22.77
CA GLY A 24 2.62 4.57 -23.30
C GLY A 24 3.07 3.21 -22.76
N VAL A 25 3.81 3.20 -21.66
CA VAL A 25 4.37 1.97 -21.05
C VAL A 25 3.35 1.41 -20.05
N PRO A 26 3.18 0.08 -19.94
CA PRO A 26 2.36 -0.51 -18.89
C PRO A 26 2.78 0.01 -17.51
N ILE A 27 1.81 0.35 -16.67
CA ILE A 27 2.11 0.80 -15.32
C ILE A 27 2.58 -0.40 -14.46
N PRO A 28 3.52 -0.21 -13.51
CA PRO A 28 3.96 -1.27 -12.60
C PRO A 28 2.91 -1.64 -11.54
N ALA A 29 2.01 -0.71 -11.22
CA ALA A 29 0.96 -0.87 -10.21
C ALA A 29 -0.30 -1.56 -10.77
N PRO A 30 -1.19 -2.12 -9.93
CA PRO A 30 -2.42 -2.75 -10.42
C PRO A 30 -3.26 -1.77 -11.26
N PRO A 31 -3.53 -2.07 -12.54
CA PRO A 31 -4.20 -1.14 -13.45
C PRO A 31 -5.72 -1.15 -13.32
N ASN A 32 -6.28 -2.01 -12.49
CA ASN A 32 -7.71 -2.25 -12.38
C ASN A 32 -8.24 -1.96 -10.97
N ILE A 33 -9.52 -1.61 -10.89
CA ILE A 33 -10.21 -1.34 -9.62
C ILE A 33 -10.12 -2.53 -8.66
N PRO A 34 -10.29 -3.81 -9.08
CA PRO A 34 -10.16 -4.95 -8.18
C PRO A 34 -8.79 -5.04 -7.50
N GLY A 35 -7.70 -4.78 -8.24
CA GLY A 35 -6.35 -4.82 -7.69
C GLY A 35 -6.10 -3.70 -6.67
N LEU A 36 -6.62 -2.49 -6.93
CA LEU A 36 -6.53 -1.38 -5.98
C LEU A 36 -7.34 -1.66 -4.70
N LEU A 37 -8.55 -2.20 -4.85
CA LEU A 37 -9.38 -2.63 -3.71
C LEU A 37 -8.72 -3.74 -2.90
N GLY A 38 -7.97 -4.64 -3.54
CA GLY A 38 -7.17 -5.65 -2.86
C GLY A 38 -6.11 -5.03 -1.93
N ILE A 39 -5.35 -4.04 -2.41
CA ILE A 39 -4.35 -3.33 -1.59
C ILE A 39 -5.01 -2.60 -0.41
N VAL A 40 -6.11 -1.89 -0.67
CA VAL A 40 -6.87 -1.21 0.39
C VAL A 40 -7.40 -2.22 1.42
N GLY A 41 -7.94 -3.35 0.96
CA GLY A 41 -8.44 -4.42 1.82
C GLY A 41 -7.36 -5.03 2.70
N ILE A 42 -6.14 -5.23 2.18
CA ILE A 42 -4.98 -5.71 2.96
C ILE A 42 -4.66 -4.72 4.08
N TYR A 43 -4.57 -3.41 3.79
CA TYR A 43 -4.27 -2.40 4.80
C TYR A 43 -5.37 -2.30 5.87
N LEU A 44 -6.63 -2.32 5.46
CA LEU A 44 -7.76 -2.29 6.39
C LEU A 44 -7.80 -3.54 7.26
N GLY A 45 -7.58 -4.73 6.69
CA GLY A 45 -7.49 -5.98 7.44
C GLY A 45 -6.35 -5.96 8.46
N PHE A 46 -5.19 -5.44 8.09
CA PHE A 46 -4.07 -5.23 9.00
C PHE A 46 -4.45 -4.32 10.17
N LYS A 47 -5.01 -3.14 9.88
CA LYS A 47 -5.47 -2.19 10.91
C LYS A 47 -6.58 -2.74 11.80
N LEU A 48 -7.47 -3.56 11.24
CA LEU A 48 -8.54 -4.21 11.98
C LEU A 48 -7.98 -5.16 13.03
N ILE A 49 -7.07 -6.06 12.63
CA ILE A 49 -6.42 -7.01 13.56
C ILE A 49 -5.61 -6.27 14.62
N GLU A 50 -4.86 -5.23 14.23
CA GLU A 50 -4.13 -4.35 15.17
C GLU A 50 -5.08 -3.70 16.20
N TYR A 51 -6.24 -3.18 15.75
CA TYR A 51 -7.22 -2.55 16.63
C TYR A 51 -7.91 -3.55 17.57
N LEU A 52 -8.22 -4.77 17.08
CA LEU A 52 -8.82 -5.81 17.89
C LEU A 52 -7.82 -6.42 18.89
N GLY A 53 -6.51 -6.21 18.71
CA GLY A 53 -5.47 -6.75 19.58
C GLY A 53 -5.43 -8.29 19.57
N VAL A 54 -5.96 -8.91 18.52
CA VAL A 54 -5.95 -10.36 18.33
C VAL A 54 -4.87 -10.73 17.35
N GLY A 55 -4.14 -11.81 17.59
CA GLY A 55 -3.06 -12.23 16.70
C GLY A 55 -2.14 -13.22 17.39
N ILE A 56 -1.37 -13.94 16.58
CA ILE A 56 -0.27 -14.77 17.06
C ILE A 56 0.98 -14.14 16.51
N ASP A 57 1.90 -13.76 17.38
CA ASP A 57 3.22 -13.34 16.94
C ASP A 57 4.01 -14.58 16.51
N LEU A 58 4.00 -14.84 15.21
CA LEU A 58 4.71 -15.96 14.60
C LEU A 58 6.22 -15.83 14.74
N LEU A 59 6.75 -14.60 14.85
CA LEU A 59 8.19 -14.35 15.01
C LEU A 59 8.64 -14.77 16.41
N ASP A 60 7.90 -14.31 17.43
CA ASP A 60 8.09 -14.78 18.81
C ASP A 60 7.95 -16.31 18.91
N LEU A 61 7.01 -16.91 18.17
CA LEU A 61 6.74 -18.35 18.20
C LEU A 61 7.88 -19.19 17.61
N VAL A 62 8.56 -18.69 16.58
CA VAL A 62 9.74 -19.35 15.97
C VAL A 62 11.05 -18.90 16.60
N GLY A 63 10.98 -18.07 17.66
CA GLY A 63 12.14 -17.61 18.44
C GLY A 63 13.01 -16.59 17.72
N LEU A 64 12.43 -15.80 16.80
CA LEU A 64 13.11 -14.74 16.06
C LEU A 64 12.69 -13.35 16.52
#